data_AF-A0A353NIV4-F1
#
_entry.id   AF-A0A353NIV4-F1
#
_cell.length_a   1.000
_cell.length_b   1.000
_cell.length_c   1.000
_cell.angle_alpha   90.00
_cell.angle_beta   90.00
_cell.angle_gamma   90.00
#
_symmetry.space_group_name_H-M   'P 1'
#
loop_
_entity.id
_entity.type
_entity.pdbx_description
1 polymer ?
#
loop_
_entity_poly.entity_id
_entity_poly.type
_entity_poly.pdbx_seq_one_letter_code
_entity_poly.pdbx_strand_id
1 'polypeptide(L)'
;MRKEDHPARQALARLLAGDCLRAEIHGEHIELIDARGIVVARLSRTARENWAGRLDKITAIRIVAMVRRYRDDITDKEYSDRCYGKAWEVPVVEIVW
;
A
#
# COMPACT_ATOMS: atom_id res chain seq x y z
N MET A 1 5.58 -6.14 9.70
CA MET A 1 5.90 -5.13 8.66
C MET A 1 7.17 -5.52 7.93
N ARG A 2 7.55 -4.84 6.84
CA ARG A 2 8.83 -5.08 6.14
C ARG A 2 9.96 -4.30 6.83
N LYS A 3 11.19 -4.83 6.82
CA LYS A 3 12.40 -4.14 7.29
C LYS A 3 12.71 -2.92 6.42
N GLU A 4 13.36 -1.90 6.97
CA GLU A 4 13.58 -0.59 6.32
C GLU A 4 14.34 -0.68 4.99
N ASP A 5 15.25 -1.64 4.85
CA ASP A 5 16.02 -1.95 3.65
C ASP A 5 15.23 -2.72 2.57
N HIS A 6 14.02 -3.18 2.88
CA HIS A 6 13.20 -3.93 1.94
C HIS A 6 12.82 -3.05 0.72
N PRO A 7 12.92 -3.54 -0.53
CA PRO A 7 12.67 -2.76 -1.74
C PRO A 7 11.35 -1.99 -1.76
N ALA A 8 10.25 -2.61 -1.32
CA ALA A 8 8.96 -1.93 -1.19
C ALA A 8 8.96 -0.70 -0.27
N ARG A 9 9.77 -0.66 0.80
CA ARG A 9 9.86 0.51 1.68
C ARG A 9 10.66 1.64 1.05
N GLN A 10 11.73 1.29 0.35
CA GLN A 10 12.48 2.26 -0.45
C GLN A 10 11.64 2.82 -1.60
N ALA A 11 10.79 1.98 -2.21
CA ALA A 11 9.86 2.38 -3.24
C ALA A 11 8.80 3.34 -2.69
N LEU A 12 8.17 3.00 -1.56
CA LEU A 12 7.19 3.84 -0.87
C LEU A 12 7.74 5.22 -0.51
N ALA A 13 8.97 5.30 0.00
CA ALA A 13 9.63 6.55 0.38
C ALA A 13 9.88 7.50 -0.80
N ARG A 14 9.71 7.04 -2.04
CA ARG A 14 9.86 7.83 -3.26
C ARG A 14 8.52 8.17 -3.91
N LEU A 15 7.42 7.64 -3.40
CA LEU A 15 6.08 7.90 -3.92
C LEU A 15 5.50 9.18 -3.33
N LEU A 16 4.76 9.91 -4.15
CA LEU A 16 4.10 11.15 -3.80
C LEU A 16 2.62 11.10 -4.19
N ALA A 17 1.85 12.05 -3.67
CA ALA A 17 0.50 12.28 -4.17
C ALA A 17 0.56 12.66 -5.66
N GLY A 18 -0.38 12.13 -6.43
CA GLY A 18 -0.45 12.24 -7.89
C GLY A 18 0.16 11.05 -8.64
N ASP A 19 1.04 10.27 -8.01
CA ASP A 19 1.65 9.11 -8.67
C ASP A 19 0.60 8.05 -9.02
N CYS A 20 0.76 7.45 -10.21
CA CYS A 20 -0.11 6.39 -10.69
C CYS A 20 0.36 5.02 -10.20
N LEU A 21 -0.61 4.16 -9.87
CA LEU A 21 -0.38 2.75 -9.53
C LEU A 21 -1.20 1.84 -10.45
N ARG A 22 -0.81 0.57 -10.53
CA ARG A 22 -1.59 -0.51 -11.14
C ARG A 22 -2.06 -1.49 -10.07
N ALA A 23 -3.22 -2.10 -10.28
CA ALA A 23 -3.74 -3.16 -9.43
C ALA A 23 -3.63 -4.51 -10.15
N GLU A 24 -3.08 -5.50 -9.47
CA GLU A 24 -2.99 -6.88 -9.99
C GLU A 24 -3.42 -7.87 -8.89
N ILE A 25 -4.06 -8.97 -9.30
CA ILE A 25 -4.40 -10.06 -8.39
C ILE A 25 -3.19 -10.98 -8.28
N HIS A 26 -2.72 -11.20 -7.05
CA HIS A 26 -1.67 -12.16 -6.74
C HIS A 26 -2.12 -13.06 -5.58
N GLY A 27 -2.53 -14.28 -5.92
CA GLY A 27 -3.20 -15.19 -5.00
C GLY A 27 -4.51 -14.59 -4.47
N GLU A 28 -4.67 -14.57 -3.15
CA GLU A 28 -5.84 -14.02 -2.47
C GLU A 28 -5.80 -12.50 -2.26
N HIS A 29 -4.82 -11.80 -2.86
CA HIS A 29 -4.61 -10.38 -2.63
C HIS A 29 -4.72 -9.57 -3.92
N ILE A 30 -5.20 -8.33 -3.79
CA ILE A 30 -4.99 -7.31 -4.81
C ILE A 30 -3.82 -6.45 -4.35
N GLU A 31 -2.78 -6.45 -5.15
CA GLU A 31 -1.54 -5.71 -4.92
C GLU A 31 -1.55 -4.41 -5.73
N LEU A 32 -1.02 -3.35 -5.13
CA LEU A 32 -0.78 -2.07 -5.80
C LEU A 32 0.70 -1.98 -6.17
N ILE A 33 0.95 -1.74 -7.45
CA ILE A 33 2.27 -1.81 -8.08
C ILE A 33 2.63 -0.44 -8.64
N ASP A 34 3.84 0.04 -8.32
CA ASP A 34 4.35 1.31 -8.81
C ASP A 34 4.80 1.24 -10.28
N ALA A 35 5.16 2.39 -10.86
CA ALA A 35 5.65 2.48 -12.23
C ALA A 35 6.92 1.64 -12.51
N ARG A 36 7.67 1.24 -11.46
CA ARG A 36 8.88 0.43 -11.54
C ARG A 36 8.60 -1.07 -11.38
N GLY A 37 7.34 -1.47 -11.23
CA GLY A 37 6.96 -2.87 -11.03
C GLY A 37 7.11 -3.35 -9.58
N ILE A 38 7.25 -2.45 -8.60
CA ILE A 38 7.41 -2.81 -7.19
C ILE A 38 6.05 -2.80 -6.50
N VAL A 39 5.75 -3.87 -5.76
CA VAL A 39 4.55 -3.97 -4.92
C VAL A 39 4.70 -3.08 -3.68
N VAL A 40 3.97 -1.98 -3.67
CA VAL A 40 4.05 -0.94 -2.62
C VAL A 40 2.93 -1.05 -1.59
N ALA A 41 1.78 -1.62 -1.95
CA ALA A 41 0.69 -1.84 -1.00
C ALA A 41 -0.16 -3.06 -1.38
N ARG A 42 -1.04 -3.45 -0.46
CA ARG A 42 -2.09 -4.44 -0.68
C ARG A 42 -3.42 -3.82 -0.27
N LEU A 43 -4.47 -4.10 -1.03
CA LEU A 43 -5.82 -3.73 -0.61
C LEU A 43 -6.21 -4.49 0.66
N SER A 44 -6.98 -3.83 1.52
CA SER A 44 -7.58 -4.48 2.68
C SER A 44 -8.54 -5.58 2.24
N ARG A 45 -8.94 -6.47 3.16
CA ARG A 45 -9.92 -7.53 2.85
C ARG A 45 -11.21 -6.97 2.24
N THR A 46 -11.78 -5.94 2.88
CA THR A 46 -13.01 -5.27 2.41
C THR A 46 -12.82 -4.61 1.06
N ALA A 47 -11.71 -3.90 0.85
CA ALA A 47 -11.42 -3.29 -0.45
C ALA A 47 -11.26 -4.37 -1.52
N ARG A 48 -10.58 -5.48 -1.20
CA ARG A 48 -10.43 -6.61 -2.11
C ARG A 48 -11.78 -7.20 -2.52
N GLU A 49 -12.68 -7.44 -1.58
CA GLU A 49 -14.02 -7.96 -1.86
C GLU A 49 -14.83 -7.04 -2.77
N ASN A 50 -14.70 -5.72 -2.59
CA ASN A 50 -15.35 -4.73 -3.45
C ASN A 50 -14.77 -4.71 -4.88
N TRP A 51 -13.48 -5.02 -5.03
CA TRP A 51 -12.75 -4.81 -6.27
C TRP A 51 -12.44 -6.05 -7.08
N ALA A 52 -12.37 -7.24 -6.49
CA ALA A 52 -11.87 -8.47 -7.14
C ALA A 52 -12.54 -8.80 -8.49
N GLY A 53 -13.83 -8.49 -8.66
CA GLY A 53 -14.56 -8.70 -9.92
C GLY A 53 -14.69 -7.47 -10.83
N ARG A 54 -13.91 -6.40 -10.60
CA ARG A 54 -14.03 -5.11 -11.30
C ARG A 54 -12.68 -4.51 -11.69
N LEU A 55 -11.57 -5.24 -11.58
CA LEU A 55 -10.24 -4.72 -11.94
C LEU A 55 -10.18 -4.28 -13.40
N ASP A 56 -10.84 -5.00 -14.29
CA ASP A 56 -10.96 -4.72 -15.73
C ASP A 56 -11.67 -3.39 -16.02
N LYS A 57 -12.44 -2.87 -15.06
CA LYS A 57 -13.15 -1.59 -15.17
C LYS A 57 -12.33 -0.41 -14.67
N ILE A 58 -11.23 -0.67 -13.96
CA ILE A 58 -10.40 0.39 -13.41
C ILE A 58 -9.68 1.13 -14.54
N THR A 59 -9.99 2.41 -14.69
CA THR A 59 -9.37 3.32 -15.66
C THR A 59 -8.10 3.95 -15.10
N ALA A 60 -8.06 4.26 -13.80
CA ALA A 60 -6.89 4.84 -13.15
C ALA A 60 -6.87 4.55 -11.65
N ILE A 61 -5.66 4.45 -11.09
CA ILE A 61 -5.42 4.47 -9.64
C ILE A 61 -4.37 5.53 -9.38
N ARG A 62 -4.67 6.48 -8.48
CA ARG A 62 -3.75 7.57 -8.13
C ARG A 62 -3.60 7.67 -6.63
N ILE A 63 -2.39 8.00 -6.17
CA ILE A 63 -2.14 8.32 -4.77
C ILE A 63 -2.72 9.69 -4.48
N VAL A 64 -3.64 9.79 -3.52
CA VAL A 64 -4.19 11.06 -3.05
C VAL A 64 -3.46 11.58 -1.81
N ALA A 65 -2.89 10.67 -1.01
CA ALA A 65 -2.10 11.03 0.16
C ALA A 65 -1.12 9.91 0.55
N MET A 66 -0.02 10.30 1.18
CA MET A 66 0.89 9.38 1.86
C MET A 66 0.67 9.50 3.37
N VAL A 67 0.18 8.43 4.00
CA VAL A 67 -0.02 8.40 5.45
C VAL A 67 1.22 7.83 6.10
N ARG A 68 1.83 8.61 6.99
CA ARG A 68 2.92 8.15 7.84
C ARG A 68 2.37 7.70 9.19
N ARG A 69 2.72 6.48 9.59
CA ARG A 69 2.41 5.94 10.91
C ARG A 69 3.68 5.79 11.71
N TYR A 70 3.63 6.13 13.00
CA TYR A 70 4.75 5.95 13.92
C TYR A 70 4.50 4.74 14.81
N ARG A 71 5.58 4.05 15.16
CA ARG A 71 5.53 2.90 16.06
C ARG A 71 5.06 3.31 17.45
N ASP A 72 5.48 4.49 17.90
CA ASP A 72 5.19 5.02 19.24
C ASP A 72 3.71 5.42 19.41
N ASP A 73 2.97 5.56 18.30
CA ASP A 73 1.52 5.80 18.32
C ASP A 73 0.70 4.49 18.51
N ILE A 74 1.35 3.32 18.46
CA ILE A 74 0.69 2.02 18.67
C ILE A 74 0.54 1.75 20.17
N THR A 75 -0.70 1.70 20.65
CA THR A 75 -1.01 1.34 22.06
C THR A 75 -0.88 -0.15 22.36
N ASP A 76 -1.07 -1.01 21.35
CA ASP A 76 -0.87 -2.47 21.45
C ASP A 76 0.61 -2.82 21.38
N LYS A 77 1.19 -3.22 22.53
CA LYS A 77 2.61 -3.56 22.65
C LYS A 77 3.01 -4.79 21.84
N GLU A 78 2.18 -5.85 21.81
CA GLU A 78 2.50 -7.06 21.06
C GLU A 78 2.53 -6.78 19.56
N TYR A 79 1.60 -5.97 19.06
CA TYR A 79 1.61 -5.53 17.68
C TYR A 79 2.79 -4.61 17.38
N SER A 80 3.09 -3.67 18.28
CA SER A 80 4.22 -2.75 18.17
C SER A 80 5.54 -3.50 18.06
N ASP A 81 5.78 -4.52 18.88
CA ASP A 81 7.01 -5.33 18.89
C ASP A 81 7.24 -6.08 17.57
N ARG A 82 6.17 -6.42 16.85
CA ARG A 82 6.20 -7.06 15.53
C ARG A 82 6.40 -6.09 14.36
N CYS A 83 6.34 -4.79 14.61
CA CYS A 83 6.60 -3.76 13.61
C CYS A 83 8.11 -3.54 13.44
N TYR A 84 8.57 -3.25 12.22
CA TYR A 84 9.97 -2.96 11.96
C TYR A 84 10.15 -1.47 11.65
N GLY A 85 11.18 -0.86 12.23
CA GLY A 85 11.47 0.57 12.07
C GLY A 85 10.63 1.46 12.98
N LYS A 86 10.95 2.76 12.97
CA LYS A 86 10.27 3.77 13.82
C LYS A 86 8.98 4.31 13.23
N ALA A 87 8.87 4.30 11.91
CA ALA A 87 7.71 4.76 11.17
C ALA A 87 7.60 4.00 9.84
N TRP A 88 6.43 4.02 9.20
CA TRP A 88 6.24 3.51 7.85
C TRP A 88 5.17 4.31 7.12
N GLU A 89 5.19 4.22 5.79
CA GLU A 89 4.26 4.92 4.91
C GLU A 89 3.22 3.97 4.34
N VAL A 90 2.02 4.49 4.13
CA VAL A 90 0.89 3.79 3.53
C VAL A 90 0.26 4.73 2.50
N PRO A 91 0.18 4.34 1.21
CA PRO A 91 -0.46 5.15 0.20
C PRO A 91 -1.98 5.04 0.36
N VAL A 92 -2.66 6.18 0.37
CA VAL A 92 -4.10 6.28 0.20
C VAL A 92 -4.34 6.58 -1.28
N VAL A 93 -5.20 5.78 -1.91
CA VAL A 93 -5.43 5.86 -3.34
C VAL A 93 -6.89 6.14 -3.65
N GLU A 94 -7.11 6.93 -4.68
CA GLU A 94 -8.37 6.95 -5.41
C GLU A 94 -8.32 5.93 -6.54
N ILE A 95 -9.46 5.33 -6.83
CA ILE A 95 -9.65 4.44 -7.98
C ILE A 95 -10.73 5.09 -8.84
N VAL A 96 -10.55 5.11 -10.16
CA VAL A 96 -11.53 5.60 -11.14
C VAL A 96 -11.97 4.40 -11.98
N TRP A 97 -13.28 4.16 -12.12
CA TRP A 97 -13.85 2.96 -12.75
C TRP A 97 -15.24 3.19 -13.36
#